data_AF-A0A2E8LJ67-F1
#
_entry.id   AF-A0A2E8LJ67-F1
#
_cell.length_a   1.000
_cell.length_b   1.000
_cell.length_c   1.000
_cell.angle_alpha   90.00
_cell.angle_beta   90.00
_cell.angle_gamma   90.00
#
_symmetry.space_group_name_H-M   'P 1'
#
loop_
_entity.id
_entity.type
_entity.pdbx_description
1 polymer ?
#
loop_
_entity_poly.entity_id
_entity_poly.type
_entity_poly.pdbx_seq_one_letter_code
_entity_poly.pdbx_strand_id
1 'polypeptide(L)'
;MALAEAFPTPEPAHDAPASTAPAARRGNILDPGFDLTLRPMRYPMFYEMYRDAIKNTWTVDEIDFSDDIPDLDRKLSTSEKHLVNRLVAFFATGDSIVANNLVLNLYQHINAPEARMYLSRQLYEEALHVQFYLTLLDNYIPDMAEREAAFAAIHN
;
A
#
# COMPACT_ATOMS: atom_id res chain seq x y z
N MET A 1 59.39 4.50 61.89
CA MET A 1 58.81 5.77 61.44
C MET A 1 57.75 5.42 60.41
N ALA A 2 56.48 5.49 60.81
CA ALA A 2 55.34 4.99 60.05
C ALA A 2 54.92 5.99 58.97
N LEU A 3 54.62 5.50 57.78
CA LEU A 3 53.77 6.17 56.81
C LEU A 3 52.72 5.14 56.36
N ALA A 4 51.51 5.31 56.87
CA ALA A 4 50.33 4.58 56.45
C ALA A 4 49.81 5.21 55.16
N GLU A 5 49.79 4.47 54.06
CA GLU A 5 49.05 4.84 52.86
C GLU A 5 47.57 4.53 53.12
N ALA A 6 46.76 5.59 53.18
CA ALA A 6 45.32 5.51 53.30
C ALA A 6 44.73 5.07 51.95
N PHE A 7 44.11 3.90 51.92
CA PHE A 7 43.27 3.48 50.79
C PHE A 7 42.02 4.38 50.72
N PRO A 8 41.63 4.87 49.53
CA PRO A 8 40.41 5.67 49.39
C PRO A 8 39.19 4.78 49.66
N THR A 9 38.27 5.27 50.50
CA THR A 9 36.95 4.66 50.72
C THR A 9 36.12 4.75 49.44
N PRO A 10 35.37 3.71 49.05
CA PRO A 10 34.49 3.80 47.89
C PRO A 10 33.41 4.87 48.15
N GLU A 11 33.28 5.83 47.23
CA GLU A 11 32.16 6.77 47.21
C GLU A 11 30.83 6.00 47.20
N PRO A 12 29.77 6.51 47.86
CA PRO A 12 28.45 5.92 47.72
C PRO A 12 28.08 5.94 46.24
N ALA A 13 27.72 4.78 45.70
CA ALA A 13 27.25 4.64 44.34
C ALA A 13 26.18 5.71 44.08
N HIS A 14 26.47 6.64 43.17
CA HIS A 14 25.46 7.53 42.62
C HIS A 14 24.33 6.64 42.13
N ASP A 15 23.17 6.72 42.79
CA ASP A 15 21.93 6.13 42.31
C ASP A 15 21.73 6.62 40.88
N ALA A 16 22.05 5.75 39.92
CA ALA A 16 21.72 5.99 38.53
C ALA A 16 20.21 6.24 38.49
N PRO A 17 19.74 7.31 37.81
CA PRO A 17 18.32 7.57 37.73
C PRO A 17 17.67 6.31 37.17
N ALA A 18 16.71 5.75 37.93
CA ALA A 18 15.95 4.58 37.55
C ALA A 18 15.56 4.74 36.08
N SER A 19 16.03 3.82 35.23
CA SER A 19 15.66 3.74 33.83
C SER A 19 14.14 3.79 33.77
N THR A 20 13.59 4.95 33.41
CA THR A 20 12.17 5.10 33.13
C THR A 20 11.93 4.27 31.89
N ALA A 21 11.52 3.01 32.09
CA ALA A 21 10.98 2.20 31.02
C ALA A 21 9.96 3.09 30.30
N PRO A 22 10.11 3.32 28.98
CA PRO A 22 9.18 4.19 28.27
C PRO A 22 7.78 3.65 28.54
N ALA A 23 6.90 4.52 29.03
CA ALA A 23 5.53 4.18 29.39
C ALA A 23 4.97 3.23 28.34
N ALA A 24 4.52 2.04 28.78
CA ALA A 24 4.07 0.99 27.89
C ALA A 24 3.11 1.58 26.85
N ARG A 25 3.52 1.60 25.57
CA ARG A 25 2.69 2.05 24.44
C ARG A 25 1.50 1.13 24.29
N ARG A 26 0.47 1.35 25.10
CA ARG A 26 -0.79 0.60 25.07
C ARG A 26 -1.82 1.46 24.36
N GLY A 27 -1.67 1.53 23.05
CA GLY A 27 -2.75 1.94 22.16
C GLY A 27 -3.14 0.74 21.31
N ASN A 28 -4.43 0.57 21.04
CA ASN A 28 -4.91 -0.24 19.93
C ASN A 28 -4.52 0.42 18.59
N ILE A 29 -4.49 -0.35 17.50
CA ILE A 29 -4.25 0.18 16.15
C ILE A 29 -5.36 1.15 15.69
N LEU A 30 -6.55 0.98 16.27
CA LEU A 30 -7.77 1.76 16.00
C LEU A 30 -7.97 2.94 16.95
N ASP A 31 -7.11 3.12 17.95
CA ASP A 31 -7.29 4.20 18.93
C ASP A 31 -7.16 5.56 18.23
N PRO A 32 -8.13 6.47 18.39
CA PRO A 32 -8.16 7.73 17.67
C PRO A 32 -6.96 8.63 18.04
N GLY A 33 -6.48 9.42 17.08
CA GLY A 33 -5.38 10.37 17.26
C GLY A 33 -4.30 10.25 16.18
N PHE A 34 -3.13 10.84 16.41
CA PHE A 34 -1.97 10.72 15.52
C PHE A 34 -0.80 10.10 16.28
N ASP A 35 -0.44 8.85 15.94
CA ASP A 35 0.79 8.23 16.41
C ASP A 35 1.92 8.55 15.41
N LEU A 36 2.69 9.60 15.71
CA LEU A 36 3.80 10.06 14.87
C LEU A 36 5.13 9.38 15.21
N THR A 37 5.13 8.41 16.14
CA THR A 37 6.40 7.89 16.67
C THR A 37 6.84 6.64 15.93
N LEU A 38 7.90 6.77 15.12
CA LEU A 38 8.37 5.71 14.23
C LEU A 38 9.19 4.61 14.93
N ARG A 39 9.69 4.84 16.15
CA ARG A 39 10.50 3.87 16.92
C ARG A 39 10.16 3.90 18.42
N PRO A 40 10.23 2.76 19.13
CA PRO A 40 10.25 1.41 18.56
C PRO A 40 8.94 1.12 17.77
N MET A 41 8.99 0.29 16.73
CA MET A 41 7.77 -0.09 15.99
C MET A 41 6.86 -0.94 16.87
N ARG A 42 5.54 -0.75 16.78
CA ARG A 42 4.56 -1.52 17.55
C ARG A 42 4.09 -2.77 16.78
N TYR A 43 3.99 -2.67 15.46
CA TYR A 43 3.55 -3.71 14.55
C TYR A 43 4.56 -3.95 13.41
N PRO A 44 5.80 -4.41 13.70
CA PRO A 44 6.87 -4.51 12.70
C PRO A 44 6.51 -5.31 11.44
N MET A 45 5.58 -6.26 11.54
CA MET A 45 5.04 -7.00 10.39
C MET A 45 4.52 -6.10 9.27
N PHE A 46 3.83 -4.99 9.57
CA PHE A 46 3.36 -4.08 8.51
C PHE A 46 4.52 -3.40 7.77
N TYR A 47 5.62 -3.13 8.48
CA TYR A 47 6.81 -2.59 7.84
C TYR A 47 7.50 -3.63 6.96
N GLU A 48 7.50 -4.90 7.36
CA GLU A 48 7.98 -6.01 6.52
C GLU A 48 7.12 -6.15 5.26
N MET A 49 5.79 -6.13 5.39
CA MET A 49 4.87 -6.13 4.25
C MET A 49 5.09 -4.93 3.32
N TYR A 50 5.33 -3.74 3.86
CA TYR A 50 5.71 -2.56 3.07
C TYR A 50 7.00 -2.78 2.28
N ARG A 51 8.03 -3.35 2.90
CA ARG A 51 9.29 -3.67 2.22
C ARG A 51 9.10 -4.72 1.14
N ASP A 52 8.23 -5.71 1.36
CA ASP A 52 7.92 -6.73 0.37
C ASP A 52 7.13 -6.15 -0.81
N ALA A 53 6.16 -5.25 -0.54
CA ALA A 53 5.42 -4.55 -1.59
C ALA A 53 6.32 -3.65 -2.46
N ILE A 54 7.38 -3.03 -1.92
CA ILE A 54 8.37 -2.30 -2.72
C ILE A 54 9.09 -3.21 -3.73
N LYS A 55 9.36 -4.48 -3.37
CA LYS A 55 10.05 -5.41 -4.28
C LYS A 55 9.19 -5.78 -5.49
N ASN A 56 7.88 -5.53 -5.42
CA ASN A 56 6.91 -5.81 -6.47
C ASN A 56 6.54 -4.55 -7.26
N THR A 57 7.33 -3.49 -7.21
CA THR A 57 7.09 -2.29 -8.02
C THR A 57 7.27 -2.60 -9.50
N TRP A 58 6.30 -2.13 -10.29
CA TRP A 58 6.28 -2.17 -11.74
C TRP A 58 5.70 -0.85 -12.26
N THR A 59 5.83 -0.59 -13.55
CA THR A 59 5.22 0.55 -14.23
C THR A 59 4.46 0.10 -15.46
N VAL A 60 3.40 0.83 -15.83
CA VAL A 60 2.57 0.49 -17.00
C VAL A 60 3.38 0.46 -18.29
N ASP A 61 4.42 1.29 -18.38
CA ASP A 61 5.32 1.37 -19.53
C ASP A 61 6.18 0.11 -19.73
N GLU A 62 6.26 -0.78 -18.73
CA GLU A 62 6.97 -2.06 -18.84
C GLU A 62 6.14 -3.13 -19.59
N ILE A 63 4.87 -2.85 -19.89
CA ILE A 63 3.95 -3.80 -20.55
C ILE A 63 3.87 -3.48 -22.05
N ASP A 64 4.23 -4.45 -22.88
CA ASP A 64 4.14 -4.35 -24.34
C ASP A 64 2.81 -4.94 -24.83
N PHE A 65 2.00 -4.11 -25.50
CA PHE A 65 0.71 -4.48 -26.09
C PHE A 65 0.77 -4.71 -27.61
N SER A 66 1.96 -4.67 -28.21
CA SER A 66 2.12 -4.68 -29.67
C SER A 66 1.53 -5.91 -30.35
N ASP A 67 1.63 -7.08 -29.69
CA ASP A 67 1.09 -8.35 -30.19
C ASP A 67 -0.40 -8.55 -29.82
N ASP A 68 -0.86 -7.93 -28.73
CA ASP A 68 -2.24 -8.07 -28.25
C ASP A 68 -3.26 -7.43 -29.20
N ILE A 69 -2.95 -6.26 -29.76
CA ILE A 69 -3.85 -5.52 -30.66
C ILE A 69 -4.23 -6.35 -31.91
N PRO A 70 -3.27 -6.91 -32.70
CA PRO A 70 -3.63 -7.73 -33.86
C PRO A 70 -4.31 -9.05 -33.47
N ASP A 71 -4.02 -9.61 -32.29
CA ASP A 71 -4.65 -10.82 -31.80
C ASP A 71 -6.12 -10.58 -31.43
N LEU A 72 -6.39 -9.47 -30.72
CA LEU A 72 -7.74 -9.02 -30.41
C LEU A 72 -8.55 -8.76 -31.68
N ASP A 73 -7.93 -8.22 -32.73
CA ASP A 73 -8.61 -7.96 -34.00
C ASP A 73 -8.87 -9.24 -34.82
N ARG A 74 -7.86 -10.10 -34.96
CA ARG A 74 -7.87 -11.16 -35.98
C ARG A 74 -8.12 -12.56 -35.46
N LYS A 75 -7.83 -12.83 -34.19
CA LYS A 75 -7.90 -14.18 -33.61
C LYS A 75 -9.14 -14.41 -32.75
N LEU A 76 -9.73 -13.35 -32.20
CA LEU A 76 -10.92 -13.48 -31.36
C LEU A 76 -12.22 -13.36 -32.15
N SER A 77 -13.16 -14.25 -31.84
CA SER A 77 -14.55 -14.13 -32.28
C SER A 77 -15.24 -12.92 -31.64
N THR A 78 -16.35 -12.46 -32.23
CA THR A 78 -17.15 -11.34 -31.68
C THR A 78 -17.57 -11.56 -30.24
N SER A 79 -17.91 -12.80 -29.85
CA SER A 79 -18.31 -13.14 -28.48
C SER A 79 -17.14 -13.06 -27.50
N GLU A 80 -15.95 -13.48 -27.90
CA GLU A 80 -14.73 -13.38 -27.08
C GLU A 80 -14.31 -11.92 -26.89
N LYS A 81 -14.35 -11.11 -27.96
CA LYS A 81 -14.09 -9.65 -27.87
C LYS A 81 -15.08 -8.97 -26.92
N HIS A 82 -16.37 -9.32 -27.03
CA HIS A 82 -17.39 -8.78 -26.13
C HIS A 82 -17.11 -9.11 -24.66
N LEU A 83 -16.68 -10.35 -24.37
CA LEU A 83 -16.29 -10.76 -23.02
C LEU A 83 -15.08 -9.96 -22.52
N VAL A 84 -14.01 -9.88 -23.32
CA VAL A 84 -12.79 -9.14 -22.96
C VAL A 84 -13.11 -7.67 -22.67
N ASN A 85 -13.86 -7.01 -23.55
CA ASN A 85 -14.24 -5.61 -23.38
C ASN A 85 -15.02 -5.36 -22.08
N ARG A 86 -15.93 -6.27 -21.71
CA ARG A 86 -16.67 -6.18 -20.44
C ARG A 86 -15.79 -6.41 -19.22
N LEU A 87 -14.86 -7.37 -19.30
CA LEU A 87 -13.92 -7.64 -18.20
C LEU A 87 -13.00 -6.44 -17.95
N VAL A 88 -12.48 -5.83 -19.02
CA VAL A 88 -11.64 -4.63 -18.91
C VAL A 88 -12.42 -3.47 -18.25
N ALA A 89 -13.65 -3.19 -18.71
CA ALA A 89 -14.48 -2.13 -18.11
C ALA A 89 -14.83 -2.42 -16.64
N PHE A 90 -15.11 -3.68 -16.31
CA PHE A 90 -15.41 -4.11 -14.94
C PHE A 90 -14.21 -3.88 -13.99
N PHE A 91 -13.01 -4.36 -14.36
CA PHE A 91 -11.83 -4.21 -13.50
C PHE A 91 -11.38 -2.76 -13.34
N ALA A 92 -11.44 -1.96 -14.42
CA ALA A 92 -11.16 -0.51 -14.34
C ALA A 92 -12.01 0.19 -13.27
N THR A 93 -13.28 -0.21 -13.17
CA THR A 93 -14.22 0.32 -12.17
C THR A 93 -13.96 -0.28 -10.78
N GLY A 94 -13.63 -1.58 -10.72
CA GLY A 94 -13.34 -2.32 -9.49
C GLY A 94 -12.18 -1.73 -8.68
N ASP A 95 -11.04 -1.50 -9.31
CA ASP A 95 -9.86 -0.98 -8.61
C ASP A 95 -10.08 0.45 -8.09
N SER A 96 -10.83 1.25 -8.84
CA SER A 96 -11.26 2.58 -8.38
C SER A 96 -12.09 2.50 -7.09
N ILE A 97 -12.99 1.52 -6.97
CA ILE A 97 -13.78 1.30 -5.75
C ILE A 97 -12.88 0.89 -4.58
N VAL A 98 -11.92 0.00 -4.80
CA VAL A 98 -10.98 -0.46 -3.77
C VAL A 98 -10.12 0.71 -3.26
N ALA A 99 -9.54 1.50 -4.16
CA ALA A 99 -8.75 2.68 -3.81
C ALA A 99 -9.56 3.70 -2.98
N ASN A 100 -10.81 3.97 -3.40
CA ASN A 100 -11.68 4.89 -2.67
C ASN A 100 -12.03 4.35 -1.28
N ASN A 101 -12.38 3.07 -1.16
CA ASN A 101 -12.68 2.47 0.13
C ASN A 101 -11.46 2.47 1.07
N LEU A 102 -10.27 2.23 0.53
CA LEU A 102 -9.03 2.26 1.28
C LEU A 102 -8.81 3.62 1.94
N VAL A 103 -8.99 4.72 1.20
CA VAL A 103 -8.81 6.07 1.72
C VAL A 103 -9.97 6.48 2.64
N LEU A 104 -11.21 6.30 2.17
CA LEU A 104 -12.39 6.84 2.81
C LEU A 104 -12.86 6.04 4.01
N ASN A 105 -12.63 4.73 4.07
CA ASN A 105 -13.20 3.88 5.12
C ASN A 105 -12.16 3.12 5.94
N LEU A 106 -10.92 2.94 5.45
CA LEU A 106 -9.91 2.19 6.21
C LEU A 106 -8.80 3.10 6.77
N TYR A 107 -8.16 3.89 5.92
CA TYR A 107 -6.95 4.64 6.26
C TYR A 107 -7.15 5.60 7.43
N GLN A 108 -8.33 6.23 7.53
CA GLN A 108 -8.66 7.15 8.62
C GLN A 108 -8.71 6.49 10.01
N HIS A 109 -8.97 5.19 10.10
CA HIS A 109 -9.10 4.47 11.36
C HIS A 109 -7.79 3.80 11.82
N ILE A 110 -6.84 3.61 10.91
CA ILE A 110 -5.54 2.99 11.23
C ILE A 110 -4.56 4.07 11.65
N ASN A 111 -4.09 4.02 12.89
CA ASN A 111 -3.18 5.04 13.43
C ASN A 111 -1.72 4.59 13.55
N ALA A 112 -1.42 3.29 13.45
CA ALA A 112 -0.05 2.81 13.47
C ALA A 112 0.75 3.29 12.23
N PRO A 113 1.92 3.94 12.41
CA PRO A 113 2.67 4.52 11.30
C PRO A 113 3.15 3.47 10.30
N GLU A 114 3.63 2.32 10.76
CA GLU A 114 4.00 1.19 9.90
C GLU A 114 2.85 0.65 9.04
N ALA A 115 1.63 0.60 9.58
CA ALA A 115 0.45 0.17 8.84
C ALA A 115 0.05 1.22 7.80
N ARG A 116 0.11 2.51 8.15
CA ARG A 116 -0.10 3.61 7.18
C ARG A 116 0.91 3.57 6.04
N MET A 117 2.20 3.29 6.32
CA MET A 117 3.20 3.11 5.27
C MET A 117 2.81 1.99 4.29
N TYR A 118 2.35 0.84 4.80
CA TYR A 118 1.88 -0.25 3.96
C TYR A 118 0.62 0.12 3.15
N LEU A 119 -0.39 0.73 3.79
CA LEU A 119 -1.61 1.16 3.09
C LEU A 119 -1.35 2.24 2.04
N SER A 120 -0.41 3.16 2.28
CA SER A 120 0.01 4.13 1.25
C SER A 120 0.66 3.44 0.04
N ARG A 121 1.41 2.36 0.28
CA ARG A 121 1.98 1.56 -0.80
C ARG A 121 0.90 0.79 -1.57
N GLN A 122 -0.12 0.28 -0.88
CA GLN A 122 -1.28 -0.34 -1.53
C GLN A 122 -2.04 0.68 -2.37
N LEU A 123 -2.31 1.89 -1.84
CA LEU A 123 -2.98 2.95 -2.59
C LEU A 123 -2.21 3.32 -3.88
N TYR A 124 -0.89 3.30 -3.84
CA TYR A 124 -0.06 3.49 -5.02
C TYR A 124 -0.20 2.34 -6.03
N GLU A 125 -0.26 1.07 -5.60
CA GLU A 125 -0.58 -0.04 -6.51
C GLU A 125 -1.95 0.12 -7.17
N GLU A 126 -3.00 0.46 -6.40
CA GLU A 126 -4.34 0.63 -6.98
C GLU A 126 -4.35 1.77 -8.02
N ALA A 127 -3.56 2.81 -7.82
CA ALA A 127 -3.42 3.89 -8.81
C ALA A 127 -2.71 3.41 -10.10
N LEU A 128 -1.67 2.57 -9.97
CA LEU A 128 -1.03 1.93 -11.12
C LEU A 128 -1.98 0.97 -11.85
N HIS A 129 -2.80 0.21 -11.12
CA HIS A 129 -3.81 -0.67 -11.70
C HIS A 129 -4.84 0.14 -12.51
N VAL A 130 -5.34 1.24 -11.95
CA VAL A 130 -6.25 2.15 -12.68
C VAL A 130 -5.58 2.71 -13.93
N GLN A 131 -4.32 3.15 -13.84
CA GLN A 131 -3.57 3.61 -15.02
C GLN A 131 -3.45 2.52 -16.08
N PHE A 132 -3.11 1.30 -15.69
CA PHE A 132 -3.02 0.16 -16.59
C PHE A 132 -4.34 -0.13 -17.30
N TYR A 133 -5.45 -0.15 -16.58
CA TYR A 133 -6.77 -0.39 -17.18
C TYR A 133 -7.22 0.74 -18.09
N LEU A 134 -6.86 2.00 -17.81
CA LEU A 134 -7.08 3.11 -18.75
C LEU A 134 -6.31 2.90 -20.04
N THR A 135 -5.04 2.47 -19.97
CA THR A 135 -4.24 2.13 -21.14
C THR A 135 -4.85 0.95 -21.92
N LEU A 136 -5.36 -0.08 -21.24
CA LEU A 136 -6.07 -1.18 -21.90
C LEU A 136 -7.33 -0.71 -22.62
N LEU A 137 -8.15 0.14 -21.98
CA LEU A 137 -9.35 0.71 -22.61
C LEU A 137 -8.98 1.53 -23.85
N ASP A 138 -7.88 2.29 -23.77
CA ASP A 138 -7.41 3.10 -24.90
C ASP A 138 -6.99 2.26 -26.10
N ASN A 139 -6.32 1.14 -25.85
CA ASN A 139 -5.83 0.25 -26.92
C ASN A 139 -6.90 -0.71 -27.44
N TYR A 140 -7.72 -1.30 -26.56
CA TYR A 140 -8.60 -2.43 -26.91
C TYR A 140 -9.99 -1.96 -27.36
N ILE A 141 -10.43 -0.80 -26.89
CA ILE A 141 -11.73 -0.21 -27.22
C ILE A 141 -11.52 1.23 -27.67
N PRO A 142 -10.86 1.52 -28.80
CA PRO A 142 -10.56 2.90 -29.20
C PRO A 142 -11.82 3.75 -29.48
N ASP A 143 -12.94 3.12 -29.85
CA ASP A 143 -14.20 3.80 -30.11
C ASP A 143 -14.92 4.21 -28.81
N MET A 144 -15.29 5.49 -28.70
CA MET A 144 -15.95 6.04 -27.50
C MET A 144 -17.32 5.42 -27.25
N ALA A 145 -18.11 5.17 -28.30
CA ALA A 145 -19.45 4.62 -28.13
C ALA A 145 -19.39 3.16 -27.66
N GLU A 146 -18.41 2.38 -28.13
CA GLU A 146 -18.15 1.03 -27.63
C GLU A 146 -17.67 1.04 -26.18
N ARG A 147 -16.84 2.01 -25.76
CA ARG A 147 -16.47 2.18 -24.34
C ARG A 147 -17.70 2.46 -23.48
N GLU A 148 -18.51 3.43 -23.88
CA GLU A 148 -19.73 3.79 -23.14
C GLU A 148 -20.66 2.58 -22.99
N ALA A 149 -20.83 1.79 -24.06
CA ALA A 149 -21.60 0.55 -24.02
C ALA A 149 -21.00 -0.50 -23.06
N ALA A 150 -19.68 -0.65 -23.06
CA ALA A 150 -18.98 -1.57 -22.16
C ALA A 150 -19.11 -1.16 -20.68
N PHE A 151 -19.08 0.14 -20.37
CA PHE A 151 -19.33 0.64 -19.01
C PHE A 151 -20.81 0.57 -18.61
N ALA A 152 -21.74 0.89 -19.50
CA ALA A 152 -23.18 0.79 -19.23
C ALA A 152 -23.62 -0.65 -18.92
N ALA A 153 -22.90 -1.63 -19.48
CA ALA A 153 -23.08 -3.05 -19.20
C ALA A 153 -22.80 -3.48 -17.75
N ILE A 154 -22.15 -2.64 -16.94
CA ILE A 154 -21.96 -2.89 -15.50
C ILE A 154 -23.28 -2.65 -14.73
N HIS A 155 -24.19 -1.84 -15.28
CA HIS A 155 -25.44 -1.43 -14.64
C HIS A 155 -26.68 -2.23 -15.09
N ASN A 156 -26.54 -3.16 -16.04
CA ASN A 156 -27.60 -4.02 -16.58
C ASN A 156 -27.30 -5.49 -16.31
#